data_AF-A0A2S7FD55-F1
#
_entry.id   AF-A0A2S7FD55-F1
#
_cell.length_a   1.000
_cell.length_b   1.000
_cell.length_c   1.000
_cell.angle_alpha   90.00
_cell.angle_beta   90.00
_cell.angle_gamma   90.00
#
_symmetry.space_group_name_H-M   'P 1'
#
loop_
_entity.id
_entity.type
_entity.pdbx_description
1 polymer ?
#
loop_
_entity_poly.entity_id
_entity_poly.type
_entity_poly.pdbx_seq_one_letter_code
_entity_poly.pdbx_strand_id
1 'polypeptide(L)'
;MNMVFLVNKYTEILNTKARVVNIDGSESDNNQGIQNKIQIEVYMRFNPLVKIKDTYRIKFNNDYFNITYIDNLDNSNKWLRIKGVKIE
;
A
#
# COMPACT_ATOMS: atom_id res chain seq x y z
N MET A 1 26.31 23.91 -17.36
CA MET A 1 26.10 22.52 -16.87
C MET A 1 24.64 22.42 -16.46
N ASN A 2 23.78 21.85 -17.31
CA ASN A 2 22.35 21.74 -17.02
C ASN A 2 22.13 20.62 -16.00
N MET A 3 21.61 20.98 -14.83
CA MET A 3 21.16 20.01 -13.83
C MET A 3 19.83 19.43 -14.31
N VAL A 4 19.83 18.16 -14.70
CA VAL A 4 18.60 17.42 -15.01
C VAL A 4 17.99 16.97 -13.69
N PHE A 5 16.92 17.62 -13.27
CA PHE A 5 16.10 17.14 -12.16
C PHE A 5 15.28 15.93 -12.64
N LEU A 6 15.67 14.73 -12.22
CA LEU A 6 14.86 13.52 -12.41
C LEU A 6 13.64 13.60 -11.48
N VAL A 7 12.55 14.15 -12.00
CA VAL A 7 11.26 14.11 -11.31
C VAL A 7 10.70 12.70 -11.43
N ASN A 8 10.75 11.93 -10.35
CA ASN A 8 10.08 10.63 -10.28
C ASN A 8 8.56 10.85 -10.31
N LYS A 9 7.95 10.67 -11.48
CA LYS A 9 6.50 10.77 -11.67
C LYS A 9 5.85 9.41 -11.44
N TYR A 10 4.96 9.33 -10.46
CA TYR A 10 4.10 8.17 -10.28
C TYR A 10 2.98 8.20 -11.33
N THR A 11 2.66 7.03 -11.88
CA THR A 11 1.52 6.83 -12.79
C THR A 11 0.46 5.99 -12.09
N GLU A 12 -0.82 6.26 -12.36
CA GLU A 12 -1.91 5.41 -11.88
C GLU A 12 -1.86 4.06 -12.61
N ILE A 13 -1.81 2.96 -11.85
CA ILE A 13 -1.79 1.59 -12.40
C ILE A 13 -3.17 0.95 -12.33
N LEU A 14 -3.91 1.20 -11.25
CA LEU A 14 -5.23 0.61 -11.00
C LEU A 14 -6.05 1.55 -10.10
N ASN A 15 -7.30 1.78 -10.50
CA ASN A 15 -8.30 2.45 -9.69
C ASN A 15 -9.51 1.53 -9.54
N THR A 16 -9.83 1.15 -8.30
CA THR A 16 -10.88 0.16 -8.03
C THR A 16 -11.54 0.38 -6.67
N LYS A 17 -12.73 -0.19 -6.50
CA LYS A 17 -13.41 -0.25 -5.20
C LYS A 17 -12.74 -1.32 -4.34
N ALA A 18 -12.46 -0.96 -3.10
CA ALA A 18 -11.88 -1.84 -2.11
C ALA A 18 -12.53 -1.60 -0.75
N ARG A 19 -12.50 -2.63 0.09
CA ARG A 19 -12.73 -2.48 1.53
C ARG A 19 -11.38 -2.12 2.16
N VAL A 20 -11.32 -1.00 2.87
CA VAL A 20 -10.12 -0.57 3.59
C VAL A 20 -10.37 -0.68 5.10
N VAL A 21 -9.42 -1.28 5.80
CA VAL A 21 -9.43 -1.39 7.27
C VAL A 21 -8.20 -0.66 7.77
N ASN A 22 -8.40 0.35 8.62
CA ASN A 22 -7.30 0.97 9.34
C ASN A 22 -6.86 0.02 10.46
N ILE A 23 -5.59 -0.35 10.46
CA ILE A 23 -4.98 -1.01 11.60
C ILE A 23 -4.37 0.12 12.43
N ASP A 24 -5.05 0.47 13.51
CA ASP A 24 -4.45 1.33 14.53
C ASP A 24 -3.17 0.66 15.01
N GLY A 25 -2.06 1.36 14.91
CA GLY A 25 -0.77 0.86 15.36
C GLY A 25 -0.86 0.58 16.85
N SER A 26 -0.95 -0.69 17.22
CA SER A 26 -0.66 -1.11 18.59
C SER A 26 0.74 -0.60 18.91
N GLU A 27 0.86 0.26 19.93
CA GLU A 27 2.12 0.79 20.43
C GLU A 27 3.07 -0.38 20.67
N SER A 28 4.03 -0.57 19.76
CA SER A 28 5.02 -1.63 19.88
C SER A 28 6.19 -1.05 20.66
N ASP A 29 6.22 -1.37 21.95
CA ASP A 29 7.28 -1.02 22.90
C ASP A 29 8.56 -1.80 22.59
N ASN A 30 9.18 -1.50 21.45
CA ASN A 30 10.48 -2.03 21.07
C ASN A 30 11.51 -0.91 21.18
N ASN A 31 11.87 -0.60 22.42
CA ASN A 31 13.16 -0.11 22.93
C ASN A 31 14.02 0.88 22.11
N GLN A 32 13.48 1.71 21.20
CA GLN A 32 14.21 2.87 20.62
C GLN A 32 13.37 3.88 19.79
N GLY A 33 12.09 4.08 20.11
CA GLY A 33 11.31 5.19 19.57
C GLY A 33 9.91 4.79 19.16
N ILE A 34 8.91 5.48 19.70
CA ILE A 34 7.51 5.31 19.35
C ILE A 34 7.32 5.82 17.91
N GLN A 35 7.33 4.91 16.93
CA GLN A 35 6.88 5.24 15.58
C GLN A 35 5.42 4.79 15.46
N ASN A 36 4.50 5.74 15.54
CA ASN A 36 3.09 5.54 15.20
C ASN A 36 2.96 5.29 13.70
N LYS A 37 3.29 4.09 13.24
CA LYS A 37 3.12 3.69 11.86
C LYS A 37 1.65 3.44 11.62
N ILE A 38 0.97 4.38 10.97
CA ILE A 38 -0.41 4.18 10.50
C ILE A 38 -0.37 3.08 9.44
N GLN A 39 -1.10 1.99 9.69
CA GLN A 39 -1.18 0.84 8.81
C GLN A 39 -2.60 0.69 8.26
N ILE A 40 -2.70 0.22 7.02
CA ILE A 40 -3.97 -0.12 6.39
C ILE A 40 -3.93 -1.52 5.81
N GLU A 41 -5.09 -2.16 5.76
CA GLU A 41 -5.33 -3.33 4.95
C GLU A 41 -6.37 -3.02 3.88
N VAL A 42 -6.06 -3.39 2.66
CA VAL A 42 -6.92 -3.18 1.50
C VAL A 42 -7.33 -4.55 0.98
N TYR A 43 -8.64 -4.78 0.94
CA TYR A 43 -9.27 -5.97 0.39
C TYR A 43 -10.00 -5.59 -0.88
N MET A 44 -9.54 -6.08 -2.02
CA MET A 44 -10.12 -5.74 -3.32
C MET A 44 -10.30 -6.96 -4.19
N ARG A 45 -11.32 -6.90 -5.06
CA ARG A 45 -11.37 -7.83 -6.19
C ARG A 45 -10.27 -7.44 -7.17
N PHE A 46 -9.56 -8.43 -7.69
CA PHE A 46 -8.51 -8.17 -8.66
C PHE A 46 -8.63 -9.11 -9.86
N ASN A 47 -8.19 -8.60 -11.01
CA ASN A 47 -7.97 -9.44 -12.18
C ASN A 47 -6.57 -10.05 -12.04
N PRO A 48 -6.41 -11.38 -12.03
CA PRO A 48 -5.11 -12.03 -11.89
C PRO A 48 -4.10 -11.69 -12.99
N LEU A 49 -4.55 -11.13 -14.11
CA LEU A 49 -3.68 -10.64 -15.17
C LEU A 49 -2.95 -9.33 -14.78
N VAL A 50 -3.47 -8.57 -13.82
CA VAL A 50 -2.84 -7.34 -13.33
C VAL A 50 -1.87 -7.69 -12.21
N LYS A 51 -0.57 -7.59 -12.50
CA LYS A 51 0.49 -7.83 -11.49
C LYS A 51 0.68 -6.60 -10.61
N ILE A 52 0.21 -6.68 -9.37
CA ILE A 52 0.53 -5.71 -8.32
C ILE A 52 1.90 -6.05 -7.74
N LYS A 53 2.76 -5.04 -7.61
CA LYS A 53 4.11 -5.16 -7.05
C LYS A 53 4.20 -4.43 -5.72
N ASP A 54 5.09 -4.90 -4.86
CA ASP A 54 5.45 -4.28 -3.58
C ASP A 54 6.07 -2.87 -3.75
N THR A 55 6.69 -2.59 -4.89
CA THR A 55 7.21 -1.26 -5.24
C THR A 55 6.13 -0.22 -5.56
N TYR A 56 4.86 -0.63 -5.66
CA TYR A 56 3.75 0.28 -5.88
C TYR A 56 3.27 0.92 -4.57
N ARG A 57 2.47 1.98 -4.71
CA ARG A 57 1.89 2.73 -3.59
C ARG A 57 0.38 2.68 -3.67
N ILE A 58 -0.25 2.62 -2.51
CA ILE A 58 -1.69 2.79 -2.37
C ILE A 58 -1.96 4.27 -2.14
N LYS A 59 -2.89 4.84 -2.89
CA LYS A 59 -3.45 6.17 -2.61
C LYS A 59 -4.84 5.99 -2.02
N PHE A 60 -5.04 6.46 -0.79
CA PHE A 60 -6.33 6.40 -0.11
C PHE A 60 -6.51 7.63 0.77
N ASN A 61 -7.68 8.27 0.71
CA ASN A 61 -8.01 9.46 1.49
C ASN A 61 -6.93 10.57 1.48
N ASN A 62 -6.40 10.88 0.30
CA ASN A 62 -5.31 11.85 0.08
C ASN A 62 -3.93 11.49 0.69
N ASP A 63 -3.84 10.33 1.34
CA ASP A 63 -2.59 9.78 1.85
C ASP A 63 -2.01 8.73 0.89
N TYR A 64 -0.69 8.53 1.00
CA TYR A 64 0.03 7.49 0.29
C TYR A 64 0.59 6.47 1.28
N PHE A 65 0.52 5.19 0.90
CA PHE A 65 1.01 4.07 1.69
C PHE A 65 1.94 3.22 0.84
N ASN A 66 3.13 2.91 1.35
CA ASN A 66 4.01 1.92 0.75
C ASN A 66 3.46 0.53 1.03
N ILE A 67 3.42 -0.33 0.01
CA ILE A 67 2.97 -1.71 0.16
C ILE A 67 4.05 -2.50 0.93
N THR A 68 3.65 -3.18 2.00
CA THR A 68 4.54 -4.04 2.80
C THR A 68 4.23 -5.51 2.65
N TYR A 69 3.02 -5.85 2.20
CA TYR A 69 2.60 -7.23 2.05
C TYR A 69 1.48 -7.34 1.01
N ILE A 70 1.52 -8.40 0.21
CA ILE A 70 0.51 -8.75 -0.79
C ILE A 70 0.17 -10.22 -0.61
N ASP A 71 -1.11 -10.52 -0.49
CA ASP A 71 -1.63 -11.87 -0.29
C ASP A 71 -2.89 -12.10 -1.11
N ASN A 72 -3.03 -13.32 -1.59
CA ASN A 72 -4.16 -13.72 -2.42
C ASN A 72 -5.05 -14.65 -1.60
N LEU A 73 -6.22 -14.14 -1.22
CA LEU A 73 -7.04 -14.74 -0.17
C LEU A 73 -7.88 -15.94 -0.64
N ASP A 74 -7.96 -16.19 -1.94
CA ASP A 74 -8.87 -17.20 -2.48
C ASP A 74 -8.20 -18.06 -3.54
N ASN A 75 -8.48 -19.38 -3.53
CA ASN A 75 -7.98 -20.33 -4.53
C ASN A 75 -8.47 -20.00 -5.96
N SER A 76 -9.50 -19.17 -6.10
CA SER A 76 -9.98 -18.65 -7.40
C SER A 76 -9.21 -17.41 -7.88
N ASN A 77 -8.22 -16.91 -7.12
CA ASN A 77 -7.44 -15.71 -7.43
C ASN A 77 -8.28 -14.45 -7.68
N LYS A 78 -9.39 -14.30 -6.94
CA LYS A 78 -10.35 -13.19 -7.14
C LYS A 78 -10.19 -12.06 -6.14
N TRP A 79 -9.58 -12.33 -4.99
CA TRP A 79 -9.50 -11.39 -3.87
C TRP A 79 -8.05 -11.21 -3.44
N LEU A 80 -7.62 -9.95 -3.42
CA LEU A 80 -6.29 -9.57 -2.97
C LEU A 80 -6.41 -8.83 -1.63
N ARG A 81 -5.54 -9.20 -0.70
CA ARG A 81 -5.24 -8.44 0.51
C ARG A 81 -3.90 -7.75 0.33
N ILE A 82 -3.86 -6.45 0.55
CA ILE A 82 -2.63 -5.67 0.55
C ILE A 82 -2.50 -4.98 1.90
N LYS A 83 -1.32 -5.04 2.51
CA LYS A 83 -1.00 -4.20 3.69
C LYS A 83 -0.13 -3.02 3.25
N GLY A 84 -0.42 -1.86 3.80
CA GLY A 84 0.32 -0.64 3.53
C GLY A 84 0.70 0.11 4.81
N VAL A 85 1.83 0.80 4.78
CA VAL A 85 2.29 1.72 5.83
C VAL A 85 2.32 3.12 5.26
N LYS A 86 1.77 4.10 5.98
CA LYS A 86 1.71 5.50 5.54
C LYS A 86 3.11 6.05 5.29
N ILE A 87 3.23 6.86 4.24
CA ILE A 87 4.44 7.64 3.92
C ILE A 87 4.26 9.02 4.54
N GLU A 88 5.25 9.44 5.34
CA GLU A 88 5.35 10.80 5.90
C GLU A 88 5.94 11.79 4.88
#